data_AF-A0A261C308-F1
#
_entry.id   AF-A0A261C308-F1
#
_cell.length_a   1.000
_cell.length_b   1.000
_cell.length_c   1.000
_cell.angle_alpha   90.00
_cell.angle_beta   90.00
_cell.angle_gamma   90.00
#
_symmetry.space_group_name_H-M   'P 1'
#
loop_
_entity.id
_entity.type
_entity.pdbx_description
1 polymer ?
#
loop_
_entity_poly.entity_id
_entity_poly.type
_entity_poly.pdbx_seq_one_letter_code
_entity_poly.pdbx_strand_id
1 'polypeptide(L)'
;NANKVDTVRCKFEGKCEITVETRRFCKGCRLKKCFEVGMKREWITTEEKKAEKRKIIEENPENIIQRAHALALAHAHPLGSCIVDEFKKELEIQEKRNVKD
;
A
#
# COMPACT_ATOMS: atom_id res chain seq x y z
N ASN A 1 -14.01 -0.73 -3.68
CA ASN A 1 -13.53 -0.12 -4.92
C ASN A 1 -13.82 1.37 -4.83
N ALA A 2 -12.81 2.24 -4.92
CA ALA A 2 -12.96 3.70 -4.79
C ALA A 2 -13.79 4.34 -5.92
N ASN A 3 -13.90 3.68 -7.09
CA ASN A 3 -14.78 4.11 -8.17
C ASN A 3 -16.26 3.74 -7.95
N LYS A 4 -16.59 2.87 -6.98
CA LYS A 4 -17.97 2.51 -6.64
C LYS A 4 -18.55 3.42 -5.56
N VAL A 5 -18.56 4.74 -5.83
CA VAL A 5 -19.02 5.78 -4.90
C VAL A 5 -20.42 5.49 -4.36
N ASP A 6 -21.31 4.98 -5.21
CA ASP A 6 -22.72 4.76 -4.88
C ASP A 6 -22.96 3.71 -3.80
N THR A 7 -21.94 2.88 -3.50
CA THR A 7 -22.00 1.80 -2.51
C THR A 7 -21.36 2.13 -1.18
N VAL A 8 -20.69 3.28 -1.05
CA VAL A 8 -19.89 3.62 0.14
C VAL A 8 -20.49 4.84 0.83
N ARG A 9 -21.70 4.68 1.36
CA ARG A 9 -22.38 5.71 2.17
C ARG A 9 -21.99 5.60 3.65
N CYS A 10 -22.02 6.74 4.34
CA CYS A 10 -21.94 6.76 5.79
C CYS A 10 -23.21 6.14 6.39
N LYS A 11 -23.06 5.36 7.46
CA LYS A 11 -24.20 4.81 8.23
C LYS A 11 -24.69 5.76 9.32
N PHE A 12 -23.97 6.85 9.54
CA PHE A 12 -24.24 7.88 10.54
C PHE A 12 -24.47 9.22 9.80
N GLU A 13 -24.01 10.34 10.36
CA GLU A 13 -24.24 11.69 9.84
C GLU A 13 -23.24 12.16 8.76
N GLY A 14 -22.31 11.32 8.33
CA GLY A 14 -21.28 11.71 7.36
C GLY A 14 -20.17 12.62 7.91
N LYS A 15 -20.09 12.77 9.24
CA LYS A 15 -19.09 13.58 9.96
C LYS A 15 -18.20 12.74 10.89
N CYS A 16 -18.01 11.45 10.58
CA CYS A 16 -17.19 10.57 11.42
C CYS A 16 -15.74 11.06 11.46
N GLU A 17 -15.18 11.15 12.66
CA GLU A 17 -13.76 11.37 12.86
C GLU A 17 -12.96 10.14 12.41
N ILE A 18 -11.88 10.36 11.64
CA ILE A 18 -11.06 9.29 11.04
C ILE A 18 -9.67 9.28 11.68
N THR A 19 -9.45 8.31 12.57
CA THR A 19 -8.17 8.01 13.24
C THR A 19 -7.66 6.61 12.85
N VAL A 20 -6.52 6.19 13.40
CA VAL A 20 -5.97 4.84 13.17
C VAL A 20 -6.94 3.75 13.66
N GLU A 21 -7.59 3.99 14.79
CA GLU A 21 -8.58 3.12 15.40
C GLU A 21 -9.92 3.20 14.64
N THR A 22 -10.39 4.41 14.32
CA THR A 22 -11.78 4.60 13.85
C THR A 22 -11.99 4.45 12.35
N ARG A 23 -10.91 4.50 11.54
CA ARG A 23 -10.98 4.44 10.06
C ARG A 23 -11.71 3.22 9.48
N ARG A 24 -11.85 2.13 10.24
CA ARG A 24 -12.56 0.92 9.79
C ARG A 24 -14.08 1.03 9.95
N PHE A 25 -14.56 1.89 10.85
CA PHE A 25 -15.98 1.98 11.20
C PHE A 25 -16.82 2.64 10.10
N CYS A 26 -16.25 3.61 9.38
CA CYS A 26 -16.97 4.30 8.32
C CYS A 26 -16.15 4.39 7.02
N LYS A 27 -16.44 3.48 6.08
CA LYS A 27 -15.83 3.50 4.74
C LYS A 27 -16.14 4.79 3.97
N GLY A 28 -17.34 5.35 4.16
CA GLY A 28 -17.79 6.60 3.50
C GLY A 28 -16.96 7.81 3.91
N CYS A 29 -16.88 8.08 5.21
CA CYS A 29 -16.10 9.21 5.73
C CYS A 29 -14.59 9.01 5.50
N ARG A 30 -14.09 7.77 5.59
CA ARG A 30 -12.71 7.46 5.21
C ARG A 30 -12.41 7.82 3.75
N LEU A 31 -13.28 7.39 2.83
CA LEU A 31 -13.11 7.67 1.40
C LEU A 31 -13.18 9.17 1.11
N LYS A 32 -14.12 9.88 1.75
CA LYS A 32 -14.22 11.34 1.66
C LYS A 32 -12.92 12.02 2.09
N LYS A 33 -12.39 11.64 3.27
CA LYS A 33 -11.13 12.18 3.80
C LYS A 33 -9.94 11.91 2.87
N CYS A 34 -9.86 10.73 2.26
CA CYS A 34 -8.82 10.41 1.28
C CYS A 34 -8.77 11.42 0.12
N PHE A 35 -9.93 11.81 -0.42
CA PHE A 35 -9.99 12.82 -1.47
C PHE A 35 -9.72 14.24 -0.93
N GLU A 36 -10.19 14.56 0.27
CA GLU A 36 -9.91 15.85 0.93
C GLU A 36 -8.41 16.09 1.18
N VAL A 37 -7.64 15.04 1.50
CA VAL A 37 -6.18 15.15 1.68
C VAL A 37 -5.39 15.14 0.36
N GLY A 38 -6.08 15.08 -0.79
CA GLY A 38 -5.46 15.25 -2.11
C GLY A 38 -5.23 13.97 -2.90
N MET A 39 -5.77 12.82 -2.48
CA MET A 39 -5.80 11.66 -3.37
C MET A 39 -6.69 11.98 -4.58
N LYS A 40 -6.23 11.66 -5.79
CA LYS A 40 -6.92 11.98 -7.04
C LYS A 40 -7.60 10.75 -7.63
N ARG A 41 -8.84 10.90 -8.11
CA ARG A 41 -9.59 9.78 -8.72
C ARG A 41 -8.95 9.36 -10.03
N GLU A 42 -8.34 10.30 -10.73
CA GLU A 42 -7.69 10.14 -12.03
C GLU A 42 -6.47 9.19 -11.95
N TRP A 43 -5.91 9.00 -10.75
CA TRP A 43 -4.82 8.04 -10.51
C TRP A 43 -5.29 6.60 -10.38
N ILE A 44 -6.60 6.38 -10.27
CA ILE A 44 -7.18 5.03 -10.22
C ILE A 44 -7.24 4.47 -11.64
N THR A 45 -6.53 3.38 -11.90
CA THR A 45 -6.56 2.69 -13.21
C THR A 45 -7.98 2.32 -13.60
N THR A 46 -8.38 2.69 -14.83
CA THR A 46 -9.68 2.32 -15.41
C THR A 46 -9.78 0.82 -15.63
N GLU A 47 -11.00 0.30 -15.76
CA GLU A 47 -11.21 -1.12 -16.01
C GLU A 47 -10.67 -1.54 -17.39
N GLU A 48 -10.68 -0.65 -18.40
CA GLU A 48 -10.07 -0.96 -19.71
C GLU A 48 -8.56 -1.17 -19.57
N LYS A 49 -7.85 -0.23 -18.92
CA LYS A 49 -6.40 -0.33 -18.72
C LYS A 49 -6.00 -1.57 -17.90
N LYS A 50 -6.85 -2.01 -16.97
CA LYS A 50 -6.65 -3.27 -16.24
C LYS A 50 -6.83 -4.49 -17.14
N ALA A 51 -7.86 -4.48 -17.98
CA ALA A 51 -8.11 -5.57 -18.93
C ALA A 51 -6.97 -5.70 -19.94
N GLU A 52 -6.49 -4.58 -20.48
CA GLU A 52 -5.34 -4.53 -21.37
C GLU A 52 -4.08 -5.10 -20.70
N LYS A 53 -3.77 -4.66 -19.47
CA LYS A 53 -2.65 -5.22 -18.71
C LYS A 53 -2.78 -6.72 -18.47
N ARG A 54 -3.99 -7.24 -18.21
CA ARG A 54 -4.20 -8.69 -18.03
C ARG A 54 -3.89 -9.46 -19.30
N LYS A 55 -4.36 -8.97 -20.46
CA LYS A 55 -4.05 -9.60 -21.76
C LYS A 55 -2.55 -9.68 -22.01
N ILE A 56 -1.83 -8.59 -21.78
CA ILE A 56 -0.36 -8.55 -21.95
C ILE A 56 0.34 -9.60 -21.06
N ILE A 57 -0.14 -9.77 -19.82
CA ILE A 57 0.42 -10.74 -18.88
C ILE A 57 0.07 -12.18 -19.31
N GLU A 58 -1.15 -12.41 -19.79
CA GLU A 58 -1.61 -13.72 -20.26
C GLU A 58 -0.90 -14.16 -21.55
N GLU A 59 -0.58 -13.22 -22.44
CA GLU A 59 0.11 -13.48 -23.70
C GLU A 59 1.59 -13.86 -23.51
N ASN A 60 2.25 -13.33 -22.46
CA ASN A 60 3.65 -13.63 -22.18
C ASN A 60 4.01 -13.49 -20.68
N PRO A 61 3.62 -14.46 -19.84
CA PRO A 61 3.90 -14.41 -18.41
C PRO A 61 5.40 -14.52 -18.09
N GLU A 62 6.17 -15.28 -18.87
CA GLU A 62 7.61 -15.48 -18.67
C GLU A 62 8.41 -14.18 -18.83
N ASN A 63 8.07 -13.33 -19.81
CA ASN A 63 8.73 -12.05 -20.03
C ASN A 63 8.48 -11.09 -18.86
N ILE A 64 7.27 -11.11 -18.28
CA ILE A 64 6.95 -10.28 -17.10
C ILE A 64 7.80 -10.72 -15.90
N ILE A 65 7.91 -12.03 -15.65
CA ILE A 65 8.75 -12.59 -14.57
C ILE A 65 10.22 -12.25 -14.79
N GLN A 66 10.73 -12.45 -16.00
CA GLN A 66 12.12 -12.13 -16.35
C GLN A 66 12.42 -10.63 -16.18
N ARG A 67 11.52 -9.75 -16.63
CA ARG A 67 11.65 -8.29 -16.47
C ARG A 67 11.57 -7.87 -15.01
N ALA A 68 10.67 -8.47 -14.22
CA ALA A 68 10.58 -8.20 -12.79
C ALA A 68 11.86 -8.62 -12.06
N HIS A 69 12.42 -9.79 -12.38
CA HIS A 69 13.70 -10.25 -11.83
C HIS A 69 14.85 -9.32 -12.22
N ALA A 70 14.95 -8.95 -13.50
CA ALA A 70 15.96 -7.99 -13.97
C ALA A 70 15.81 -6.61 -13.30
N LEU A 71 14.58 -6.13 -13.13
CA LEU A 71 14.28 -4.88 -12.43
C LEU A 71 14.69 -4.95 -10.95
N ALA A 72 14.44 -6.07 -10.28
CA ALA A 72 14.81 -6.30 -8.89
C ALA A 72 16.34 -6.35 -8.70
N LEU A 73 17.07 -6.94 -9.65
CA LEU A 73 18.53 -6.92 -9.65
C LEU A 73 19.08 -5.50 -9.90
N ALA A 74 18.47 -4.74 -10.84
CA ALA A 74 18.89 -3.39 -11.18
C ALA A 74 18.55 -2.35 -10.10
N HIS A 75 17.40 -2.50 -9.44
CA HIS A 75 16.94 -1.67 -8.33
C HIS A 75 17.11 -2.37 -6.98
N ALA A 76 18.09 -3.27 -6.86
CA ALA A 76 18.60 -3.74 -5.58
C ALA A 76 19.30 -2.56 -4.88
N HIS A 77 18.50 -1.56 -4.51
CA HIS A 77 18.93 -0.31 -3.94
C HIS A 77 18.69 -0.37 -2.42
N PRO A 78 19.66 0.04 -1.60
CA PRO A 78 19.70 -0.22 -0.16
C PRO A 78 18.68 0.59 0.66
N LEU A 79 17.62 1.15 0.10
CA LEU A 79 16.57 1.81 0.88
C LEU A 79 15.65 0.83 1.62
N GLY A 80 15.82 -0.48 1.37
CA GLY A 80 15.39 -1.54 2.29
C GLY A 80 16.35 -1.79 3.46
N SER A 81 17.60 -1.29 3.39
CA SER A 81 18.60 -1.41 4.46
C SER A 81 18.21 -0.56 5.67
N CYS A 82 17.77 0.69 5.49
CA CYS A 82 17.53 1.59 6.62
C CYS A 82 16.46 1.06 7.61
N ILE A 83 15.47 0.28 7.15
CA ILE A 83 14.46 -0.32 8.03
C ILE A 83 15.03 -1.54 8.78
N VAL A 84 15.84 -2.37 8.12
CA VAL A 84 16.48 -3.52 8.79
C VAL A 84 17.64 -3.09 9.70
N ASP A 85 18.29 -1.98 9.41
CA ASP A 85 19.37 -1.41 10.21
C ASP A 85 18.85 -0.91 11.57
N GLU A 86 17.63 -0.39 11.62
CA GLU A 86 16.97 0.05 12.87
C GLU A 86 16.53 -1.15 13.75
N PHE A 87 15.94 -2.18 13.13
CA PHE A 87 15.58 -3.43 13.83
C PHE A 87 16.80 -4.23 14.32
N LYS A 88 17.89 -4.26 13.54
CA LYS A 88 19.12 -4.98 13.90
C LYS A 88 19.85 -4.30 15.06
N LYS A 89 19.80 -2.97 15.12
CA LYS A 89 20.26 -2.20 16.28
C LYS A 89 19.45 -2.51 17.54
N GLU A 90 18.12 -2.62 17.45
CA GLU A 90 17.28 -2.98 18.60
C GLU A 90 17.57 -4.39 19.13
N LEU A 91 17.78 -5.37 18.24
CA LEU A 91 18.17 -6.74 18.63
C LEU A 91 19.56 -6.79 19.29
N GLU A 92 20.55 -6.08 18.73
CA GLU A 92 21.89 -5.99 19.34
C GLU A 92 21.86 -5.27 20.71
N ILE A 93 20.97 -4.30 20.90
CA ILE A 93 20.77 -3.62 22.18
C ILE A 93 20.12 -4.57 23.21
N GLN A 94 19.22 -5.45 22.78
CA GLN A 94 18.61 -6.47 23.65
C GLN A 94 19.61 -7.56 24.06
N GLU A 95 20.43 -8.05 23.13
CA GLU A 95 21.46 -9.05 23.45
C GLU A 95 22.51 -8.50 24.43
N LYS A 96 22.91 -7.23 24.28
CA LYS A 96 23.85 -6.57 25.22
C LYS A 96 23.25 -6.29 26.60
N ARG A 97 21.91 -6.31 26.75
CA ARG A 97 21.24 -6.23 28.07
C ARG A 97 21.23 -7.57 28.81
N ASN A 98 21.37 -8.70 28.10
CA ASN A 98 21.37 -10.05 28.69
C ASN A 98 22.76 -10.57 29.12
N VAL A 99 23.82 -9.75 29.05
CA VAL A 99 25.19 -10.11 29.49
C VAL A 99 25.56 -9.36 30.78
N LYS A 100 24.56 -8.92 31.54
CA LYS A 100 24.76 -8.18 32.80
C LYS A 100 24.05 -8.80 33.99
N ASP A 101 23.89 -10.13 33.96
CA ASP A 101 23.63 -10.99 35.11
C ASP A 101 24.80 -11.96 35.29
#